data_AF-X8CCB3-F1
#
_entry.id   AF-X8CCB3-F1
#
_cell.length_a   1.000
_cell.length_b   1.000
_cell.length_c   1.000
_cell.angle_alpha   90.00
_cell.angle_beta   90.00
_cell.angle_gamma   90.00
#
_symmetry.space_group_name_H-M   'P 1'
#
loop_
_entity.id
_entity.type
_entity.pdbx_description
1 polymer ?
#
loop_
_entity_poly.entity_id
_entity_poly.type
_entity_poly.pdbx_seq_one_letter_code
_entity_poly.pdbx_strand_id
1 'polypeptide(L)' 'MIHGSKDSVIPVEQARSFVERLRTVSHSTVGYLELPGAGHGYDLIDGERAGAAAHVASLFLNQVYRTKTRIVAKEVI' A
#
# COMPACT_ATOMS: atom_id res chain seq x y z
N MET A 1 0.45 -1.71 -1.70
CA MET A 1 -0.35 -2.93 -1.52
C MET A 1 -0.76 -3.03 -0.06
N ILE A 2 -2.04 -3.20 0.22
CA ILE A 2 -2.60 -3.40 1.55
C ILE A 2 -3.31 -4.74 1.55
N HIS A 3 -2.96 -5.66 2.44
CA HIS A 3 -3.49 -7.03 2.44
C HIS A 3 -3.85 -7.51 3.85
N GLY A 4 -4.90 -8.33 3.97
CA GLY A 4 -5.30 -8.90 5.25
C GLY A 4 -4.54 -10.20 5.58
N SER A 5 -4.05 -10.35 6.81
CA SER A 5 -3.26 -11.54 7.19
C SER A 5 -4.10 -12.83 7.32
N LYS A 6 -5.43 -12.73 7.32
CA LYS A 6 -6.38 -13.85 7.37
C LYS A 6 -7.27 -13.90 6.13
N ASP A 7 -6.79 -13.37 5.01
CA ASP A 7 -7.47 -13.51 3.73
C ASP A 7 -7.54 -15.00 3.34
N SER A 8 -8.76 -15.54 3.32
CA SER A 8 -9.05 -16.93 2.96
C SER A 8 -9.24 -17.16 1.46
N VAL A 9 -9.28 -16.09 0.67
CA VAL A 9 -9.43 -16.13 -0.79
C VAL A 9 -8.07 -16.03 -1.45
N ILE A 10 -7.25 -15.08 -1.02
CA ILE A 10 -5.89 -14.86 -1.49
C ILE A 10 -4.93 -14.90 -0.29
N PRO A 11 -4.17 -16.00 -0.11
CA PRO A 11 -3.21 -16.13 0.98
C PRO A 11 -2.20 -14.96 1.03
N VAL A 12 -1.88 -14.51 2.24
CA VAL A 12 -1.03 -13.33 2.49
C VAL A 12 0.38 -13.46 1.87
N GLU A 13 0.88 -14.69 1.75
CA GLU A 13 2.17 -15.00 1.12
C GLU A 13 2.21 -14.56 -0.34
N GLN A 14 1.07 -14.64 -1.05
CA GLN A 14 1.01 -14.16 -2.44
C GLN A 14 1.20 -12.64 -2.51
N ALA A 15 0.60 -11.89 -1.58
CA ALA A 15 0.77 -10.44 -1.50
C ALA A 15 2.22 -10.06 -1.14
N ARG A 16 2.84 -10.77 -0.19
CA ARG A 16 4.26 -10.58 0.18
C ARG A 16 5.16 -10.81 -1.03
N SER A 17 4.99 -11.97 -1.69
CA SER A 17 5.78 -12.37 -2.85
C SER A 17 5.60 -11.42 -4.04
N PHE A 18 4.37 -10.93 -4.25
CA PHE A 18 4.09 -9.91 -5.26
C PHE A 18 4.83 -8.60 -4.98
N VAL A 19 4.76 -8.09 -3.74
CA VAL A 19 5.44 -6.85 -3.35
C VAL A 19 6.95 -6.97 -3.49
N GLU A 20 7.53 -8.10 -3.08
CA GLU A 20 8.96 -8.37 -3.23
C GLU A 20 9.38 -8.27 -4.70
N ARG A 21 8.70 -8.97 -5.61
CA ARG A 21 8.98 -8.89 -7.06
C ARG A 21 8.70 -7.51 -7.64
N LEU A 22 7.66 -6.82 -7.20
CA LEU A 22 7.35 -5.49 -7.70
C LEU A 22 8.44 -4.49 -7.30
N ARG A 23 8.99 -4.61 -6.09
CA ARG A 23 10.11 -3.77 -5.62
C ARG A 23 11.37 -3.92 -6.45
N THR A 24 11.64 -5.10 -7.02
CA THR A 24 12.86 -5.31 -7.82
C THR A 24 12.79 -4.67 -9.20
N VAL A 25 11.61 -4.36 -9.71
CA VAL A 25 11.42 -3.85 -11.09
C VAL A 25 10.84 -2.44 -11.16
N SER A 26 10.23 -1.94 -10.07
CA SER A 26 9.57 -0.64 -10.10
C SER A 26 10.56 0.52 -9.99
N HIS A 27 10.42 1.51 -10.88
CA HIS A 27 11.06 2.82 -10.72
C HIS A 27 10.27 3.75 -9.77
N SER A 28 9.13 3.30 -9.24
CA SER A 28 8.28 4.05 -8.31
C SER A 28 8.34 3.47 -6.90
N THR A 29 7.99 4.27 -5.89
CA THR A 29 7.92 3.81 -4.50
C THR A 29 6.87 2.70 -4.34
N VAL A 30 7.25 1.56 -3.73
CA VAL A 30 6.34 0.44 -3.46
C VAL A 30 6.14 0.24 -1.96
N GLY A 31 4.98 0.66 -1.46
CA GLY A 31 4.54 0.44 -0.07
C GLY A 31 3.80 -0.88 0.14
N TYR A 32 3.99 -1.49 1.30
CA TYR A 32 3.25 -2.68 1.73
C TYR A 32 2.75 -2.53 3.16
N LEU A 33 1.48 -2.86 3.38
CA LEU A 33 0.81 -2.89 4.67
C LEU A 33 0.10 -4.24 4.80
N GLU A 34 0.40 -4.96 5.86
CA GLU A 34 -0.33 -6.17 6.24
C GLU A 34 -1.22 -5.85 7.44
N LEU A 35 -2.52 -6.15 7.35
CA LEU A 35 -3.51 -5.89 8.39
C LEU A 35 -3.73 -7.17 9.21
N PRO A 36 -3.29 -7.21 10.48
CA PRO A 36 -3.41 -8.41 11.31
C PRO A 36 -4.87 -8.82 11.53
N GLY A 37 -5.16 -10.09 11.24
CA GLY A 37 -6.48 -10.68 11.44
C GLY A 37 -7.53 -10.29 10.41
N ALA A 38 -7.21 -9.40 9.47
CA ALA A 38 -8.15 -8.95 8.45
C ALA A 38 -8.33 -10.00 7.34
N GLY A 39 -9.57 -10.19 6.89
CA GLY A 39 -9.91 -11.07 5.76
C GLY A 39 -9.86 -10.34 4.41
N HIS A 40 -10.33 -11.02 3.37
CA HIS A 40 -10.31 -10.51 1.98
C HIS A 40 -11.04 -9.17 1.82
N GLY A 41 -12.27 -9.07 2.32
CA GLY A 41 -13.13 -7.89 2.16
C GLY A 41 -13.10 -6.94 3.37
N TYR A 42 -11.95 -6.78 4.03
CA TYR A 42 -11.84 -5.94 5.23
C TYR A 42 -12.35 -4.51 5.01
N ASP A 43 -12.19 -3.98 3.80
CA ASP A 43 -12.60 -2.65 3.38
C ASP A 43 -14.11 -2.51 3.13
N LEU A 44 -14.82 -3.63 3.00
CA LEU A 44 -16.27 -3.68 2.80
C LEU A 44 -17.04 -3.94 4.09
N ILE A 45 -16.48 -4.77 4.99
CA ILE A 45 -17.20 -5.32 6.14
C ILE A 45 -16.73 -4.77 7.50
N ASP A 46 -15.55 -4.14 7.54
CA ASP A 46 -14.93 -3.67 8.79
C ASP A 46 -14.52 -2.20 8.65
N GLY A 47 -15.41 -1.30 9.08
CA GLY A 47 -15.23 0.15 8.93
C GLY A 47 -13.99 0.69 9.66
N GLU A 48 -13.55 0.07 10.75
CA GLU A 48 -12.34 0.51 11.48
C GLU A 48 -11.09 0.18 10.66
N ARG A 49 -10.96 -1.06 10.20
CA ARG A 49 -9.82 -1.47 9.36
C ARG A 49 -9.83 -0.76 8.00
N ALA A 50 -11.01 -0.56 7.41
CA ALA A 50 -11.18 0.22 6.20
C ALA A 50 -10.70 1.67 6.39
N GLY A 51 -11.11 2.32 7.47
CA GLY A 51 -10.69 3.68 7.80
C GLY A 51 -9.18 3.80 8.01
N ALA A 52 -8.58 2.87 8.75
CA ALA A 52 -7.14 2.82 8.95
C ALA A 52 -6.38 2.63 7.62
N ALA A 53 -6.83 1.71 6.77
CA ALA A 53 -6.24 1.47 5.45
C ALA A 53 -6.34 2.71 4.55
N ALA A 54 -7.50 3.39 4.53
CA ALA A 54 -7.71 4.63 3.77
C ALA A 54 -6.79 5.75 4.27
N HIS A 55 -6.62 5.89 5.59
CA HIS A 55 -5.73 6.89 6.16
C HIS A 55 -4.27 6.65 5.76
N VAL A 56 -3.78 5.40 5.86
CA VAL A 56 -2.42 5.06 5.44
C VAL A 56 -2.23 5.27 3.93
N ALA A 57 -3.22 4.92 3.11
CA ALA A 57 -3.18 5.18 1.68
C ALA A 57 -3.08 6.69 1.38
N SER A 58 -3.84 7.53 2.11
CA SER A 58 -3.74 8.98 2.01
C SER A 58 -2.35 9.50 2.35
N LEU A 59 -1.74 9.02 3.45
CA LEU A 59 -0.38 9.41 3.84
C LEU A 59 0.65 9.04 2.77
N PHE A 60 0.55 7.83 2.22
CA PHE A 60 1.42 7.37 1.14
C PHE A 60 1.29 8.24 -0.11
N LEU A 61 0.07 8.50 -0.58
CA LEU A 61 -0.18 9.33 -1.76
C LEU A 61 0.30 10.77 -1.57
N ASN A 62 0.07 11.35 -0.38
CA ASN A 62 0.60 12.66 -0.03
C ASN A 62 2.13 12.71 -0.11
N GLN A 63 2.80 11.67 0.40
CA GLN A 63 4.26 11.60 0.36
C GLN A 63 4.79 11.45 -1.07
N VAL A 64 4.16 10.61 -1.88
CA VAL A 64 4.52 10.44 -3.31
C VAL A 64 4.33 11.76 -4.06
N TYR A 65 3.20 12.45 -3.85
CA TYR A 65 2.90 13.74 -4.47
C TYR A 65 3.97 14.79 -4.13
N ARG A 66 4.27 14.97 -2.83
CA ARG A 66 5.30 15.92 -2.36
C ARG A 66 6.69 15.59 -2.88
N THR A 67 7.01 14.31 -3.00
CA THR A 67 8.32 13.89 -3.51
C THR A 67 8.44 14.20 -5.01
N LYS A 68 7.39 13.92 -5.79
CA LYS A 68 7.35 14.22 -7.22
C LYS A 68 7.47 15.72 -7.49
N THR A 69 6.73 16.56 -6.76
CA THR A 69 6.81 18.03 -6.94
C THR A 69 8.19 18.57 -6.57
N ARG A 70 8.84 18.03 -5.53
CA ARG A 70 10.21 18.41 -5.16
C ARG A 70 11.24 18.02 -6.24
N ILE A 71 11.10 16.85 -6.86
CA ILE A 71 12.00 16.41 -7.94
C ILE A 71 11.87 17.37 -9.13
N VAL A 72 10.65 17.64 -9.58
CA VAL A 72 10.39 18.58 -10.68
C VAL A 72 10.96 19.97 -10.38
N ALA A 73 10.76 20.49 -9.16
CA ALA A 73 11.29 21.79 -8.78
C ALA A 73 12.83 21.84 -8.80
N LYS A 74 13.51 20.73 -8.50
CA LYS A 74 14.98 20.65 -8.54
C LYS A 74 15.53 20.54 -9.96
N GLU A 75 14.78 19.97 -10.90
CA GLU A 75 15.20 19.86 -12.31
C GLU A 75 15.06 21.18 -13.10
N VAL A 76 14.31 22.14 -12.57
CA VAL A 76 14.06 23.45 -13.20
C VAL A 76 15.07 24.53 -12.77
N ILE A 77 15.93 24.26 -11.77
CA ILE A 77 16.93 25.19 -11.21
C ILE A 77 18.34 24.80 -11.65
#